data_AF-A0A7W0QL86-F1
#
_entry.id   AF-A0A7W0QL86-F1
#
_cell.length_a   1.000
_cell.length_b   1.000
_cell.length_c   1.000
_cell.angle_alpha   90.00
_cell.angle_beta   90.00
_cell.angle_gamma   90.00
#
_symmetry.space_group_name_H-M   'P 1'
#
loop_
_entity.id
_entity.type
_entity.pdbx_description
1 polymer ?
#
loop_
_entity_poly.entity_id
_entity_poly.type
_entity_poly.pdbx_seq_one_letter_code
_entity_poly.pdbx_strand_id
1 'polypeptide(L)' 'MKVAIIDVGSNSVRLLVAAVDGGTVEQLHREREYVRLGDDA' A
#
# COMPACT_ATOMS: atom_id res chain seq x y z
N MET A 1 13.59 10.65 2.53
CA MET A 1 12.25 11.06 2.04
C MET A 1 11.21 10.02 2.45
N LYS A 2 10.01 10.41 2.89
CA LYS A 2 8.92 9.44 3.12
C LYS A 2 8.02 9.37 1.89
N VAL A 3 7.71 8.17 1.43
CA VAL A 3 6.82 7.90 0.29
C VAL A 3 5.77 6.87 0.69
N ALA A 4 4.62 6.89 0.00
CA ALA A 4 3.59 5.89 0.18
C ALA A 4 3.00 5.46 -1.17
N ILE A 5 2.59 4.20 -1.24
CA ILE A 5 1.77 3.69 -2.35
C ILE A 5 0.44 3.19 -1.79
N ILE A 6 -0.63 3.43 -2.54
CA ILE A 6 -1.95 2.83 -2.32
C ILE A 6 -2.26 1.99 -3.56
N ASP A 7 -2.44 0.69 -3.34
CA ASP A 7 -2.86 -0.27 -4.37
C ASP A 7 -4.33 -0.60 -4.16
N VAL A 8 -5.17 -0.34 -5.17
CA VAL A 8 -6.62 -0.56 -5.14
C VAL A 8 -6.94 -1.73 -6.06
N GLY A 9 -7.14 -2.91 -5.45
CA GLY A 9 -7.61 -4.09 -6.15
C GLY A 9 -9.10 -4.34 -5.93
N SER A 10 -9.69 -5.22 -6.74
CA SER A 10 -11.10 -5.62 -6.62
C SER A 10 -11.46 -6.24 -5.26
N ASN A 11 -10.52 -6.92 -4.61
CA ASN A 11 -10.76 -7.57 -3.32
C ASN A 11 -10.24 -6.74 -2.12
N SER A 12 -9.16 -6.01 -2.29
CA SER A 12 -8.48 -5.34 -1.18
C SER A 12 -7.77 -4.07 -1.59
N VAL A 13 -7.72 -3.11 -0.67
CA VAL A 13 -6.83 -1.95 -0.73
C VAL A 13 -5.60 -2.22 0.13
N ARG A 14 -4.43 -1.80 -0.33
CA ARG A 14 -3.16 -1.94 0.40
C ARG A 14 -2.46 -0.59 0.50
N LEU A 15 -1.92 -0.30 1.68
CA LEU A 15 -1.05 0.85 1.93
C LEU A 15 0.35 0.34 2.29
N LEU A 16 1.36 0.93 1.66
CA LEU A 16 2.77 0.75 2.04
C LEU A 16 3.40 2.12 2.17
N VAL A 17 3.97 2.42 3.34
CA VAL A 17 4.76 3.63 3.60
C VAL A 17 6.21 3.23 3.77
N ALA A 18 7.13 3.95 3.12
CA ALA A 18 8.56 3.69 3.18
C ALA A 18 9.38 4.98 3.39
N ALA A 19 10.52 4.84 4.05
CA ALA A 19 11.59 5.81 4.01
C ALA A 19 12.56 5.45 2.87
N VAL A 20 12.89 6.43 2.04
CA VAL A 20 13.89 6.32 0.97
C VAL A 20 15.05 7.24 1.31
N ASP A 21 16.24 6.67 1.44
CA ASP A 21 17.48 7.41 1.68
C ASP A 21 18.67 6.70 1.03
N GLY A 22 19.52 7.46 0.31
CA GLY A 22 20.78 6.95 -0.24
C GLY A 22 20.69 5.68 -1.09
N GLY A 23 19.56 5.42 -1.77
CA GLY A 23 19.33 4.19 -2.54
C GLY A 23 18.81 3.00 -1.72
N THR A 24 18.60 3.18 -0.41
CA THR A 24 17.94 2.21 0.47
C THR A 24 16.45 2.54 0.60
N VAL A 25 15.63 1.50 0.65
CA VAL A 25 14.19 1.59 0.92
C VAL A 25 13.88 0.80 2.18
N GLU A 26 13.41 1.50 3.22
CA GLU A 26 12.99 0.93 4.49
C GLU A 26 11.45 0.95 4.57
N GLN A 27 10.83 -0.21 4.80
CA GLN A 27 9.39 -0.28 5.06
C GLN A 27 9.09 0.27 6.45
N LEU A 28 8.24 1.30 6.53
CA LEU A 28 7.82 1.91 7.80
C LEU A 28 6.45 1.42 8.27
N HIS A 29 5.51 1.22 7.34
CA HIS A 29 4.16 0.75 7.64
C HIS A 29 3.61 -0.05 6.48
N ARG A 30 2.87 -1.11 6.78
CA ARG A 30 2.16 -1.90 5.79
C ARG A 30 0.79 -2.28 6.32
N GLU A 31 -0.22 -2.04 5.52
CA GLU A 31 -1.60 -2.29 5.86
C GLU A 31 -2.35 -2.86 4.67
N ARG A 32 -3.34 -3.70 4.98
CA ARG A 32 -4.22 -4.29 3.99
C ARG A 32 -5.62 -4.33 4.59
N GLU A 33 -6.57 -3.80 3.81
CA GLU A 33 -7.99 -3.88 4.13
C GLU A 33 -8.76 -4.62 3.04
N TYR A 34 -9.65 -5.52 3.46
CA TYR A 34 -10.55 -6.23 2.55
C TYR A 34 -11.78 -5.38 2.32
N VAL A 35 -11.99 -4.95 1.08
CA VAL A 35 -13.06 -4.02 0.70
C VAL A 35 -14.02 -4.62 -0.32
N ARG A 36 -13.60 -5.67 -1.04
CA ARG A 36 -14.43 -6.41 -2.01
C ARG A 36 -15.20 -5.53 -3.01
N LEU A 37 -14.54 -4.50 -3.52
CA LEU A 37 -15.08 -3.57 -4.51
C LEU A 37 -15.61 -4.24 -5.78
N GLY A 38 -15.15 -5.46 -6.10
CA GLY A 38 -15.56 -6.22 -7.28
C GLY A 38 -16.65 -7.27 -7.05
N ASP A 39 -17.23 -7.38 -5.85
CA ASP A 39 -18.23 -8.44 -5.57
C ASP A 39 -19.52 -8.28 -6.38
N ASP A 40 -19.83 -7.06 -6.84
CA ASP A 40 -21.03 -6.74 -7.64
C ASP A 40 -20.70 -6.31 -9.08
N ALA A 41 -19.48 -6.59 -9.56
CA ALA A 41 -18.99 -6.20 -10.89
C ALA A 41 -19.27 -7.24 -11.99
#